data_AF-A0A6M2D6W2-F1
#
_entry.id   AF-A0A6M2D6W2-F1
#
_cell.length_a   1.000
_cell.length_b   1.000
_cell.length_c   1.000
_cell.angle_alpha   90.00
_cell.angle_beta   90.00
_cell.angle_gamma   90.00
#
_symmetry.space_group_name_H-M   'P 1'
#
loop_
_entity.id
_entity.type
_entity.pdbx_description
1 polymer ?
#
loop_
_entity_poly.entity_id
_entity_poly.type
_entity_poly.pdbx_seq_one_letter_code
_entity_poly.pdbx_strand_id
1 'polypeptide(L)'
;MAPKKKGPFYFLLLELQKERRERNLPFSLDAVREEAGERWKSLTEQQKAHYEALANRHKEMKVGSLENKLTSDGRTIASVLREQSEEINQRKEMVASIQRYVDDIGTVDEIKKFPFYILATNILCEANGVYYPLEIGLIEYSIEQGFIRAYHKFINPGRIPLGFASAAKDHSEDTHGIPITGFDLGTTNYWAVVQDLMAYLRLTQDDPVLPPFFCMPHHMPQAEGVLRWLEEHARCELDFPIWDIEMLLRKLRSVVGEDISHAEAENILSSALFDYELKSLCQYHMEIDNKNCALGEARRLGFKMSNALVNAYRVERIIEYQHLPPRYDPSL
;
A
#
# COMPACT_ATOMS: atom_id res chain seq x y z
N MET A 1 -12.38 14.99 -18.42
CA MET A 1 -13.19 15.85 -17.51
C MET A 1 -14.32 15.02 -16.93
N ALA A 2 -14.37 14.82 -15.62
CA ALA A 2 -15.45 14.06 -14.99
C ALA A 2 -16.81 14.77 -15.22
N PRO A 3 -17.88 14.05 -15.61
CA PRO A 3 -19.19 14.66 -15.81
C PRO A 3 -19.72 15.21 -14.48
N LYS A 4 -19.95 16.53 -14.42
CA LYS A 4 -20.48 17.21 -13.23
C LYS A 4 -21.81 16.54 -12.80
N LYS A 5 -21.92 16.20 -11.51
CA LYS A 5 -23.14 15.60 -10.94
C LYS A 5 -24.34 16.52 -11.20
N LYS A 6 -25.41 15.99 -11.80
CA LYS A 6 -26.66 16.72 -12.08
C LYS A 6 -27.44 16.87 -10.77
N GLY A 7 -27.41 18.07 -10.19
CA GLY A 7 -28.10 18.39 -8.93
C GLY A 7 -29.60 18.70 -9.10
N PRO A 8 -30.35 18.92 -8.01
CA PRO A 8 -31.78 19.24 -8.05
C PRO A 8 -32.13 20.44 -8.94
N PHE A 9 -31.32 21.50 -8.88
CA PHE A 9 -31.45 22.70 -9.72
C PHE A 9 -31.44 22.42 -11.23
N TYR A 10 -30.70 21.39 -11.66
CA TYR A 10 -30.63 21.01 -13.08
C TYR A 10 -31.98 20.51 -13.61
N PHE A 11 -32.79 19.87 -12.76
CA PHE A 11 -34.11 19.38 -13.16
C PHE A 11 -35.14 20.51 -13.28
N LEU A 12 -35.06 21.52 -12.39
CA LEU A 12 -35.84 22.76 -12.55
C LEU A 12 -35.46 23.47 -13.86
N LEU A 13 -34.17 23.54 -14.19
CA LEU A 13 -33.71 24.14 -15.44
C LEU A 13 -34.26 23.41 -16.67
N LEU A 14 -34.28 22.07 -16.64
CA LEU A 14 -34.87 21.27 -17.72
C LEU A 14 -36.37 21.49 -17.87
N GLU A 15 -37.10 21.63 -16.75
CA GLU A 15 -38.52 21.91 -16.76
C GLU A 15 -38.82 23.29 -17.36
N LEU A 16 -38.10 24.33 -16.94
CA LEU A 16 -38.21 25.68 -17.50
C LEU A 16 -37.86 25.74 -18.99
N GLN A 17 -36.84 24.99 -19.42
CA GLN A 17 -36.51 24.86 -20.84
C GLN A 17 -37.64 24.21 -21.62
N LYS A 18 -38.31 23.21 -21.05
CA LYS A 18 -39.45 22.54 -21.68
C LYS A 18 -40.66 23.49 -21.78
N GLU A 19 -41.00 24.18 -20.70
CA GLU A 19 -42.09 25.18 -20.66
C GLU A 19 -41.90 26.28 -21.72
N ARG A 20 -40.67 26.81 -21.87
CA ARG A 20 -40.38 27.83 -22.89
C ARG A 20 -40.44 27.31 -24.33
N ARG A 21 -39.98 26.06 -24.56
CA ARG A 21 -40.10 25.41 -25.88
C ARG A 21 -41.55 25.17 -26.28
N GLU A 22 -42.39 24.73 -25.35
CA GLU A 22 -43.82 24.50 -25.62
C GLU A 22 -44.56 25.80 -25.93
N ARG A 23 -44.07 26.93 -25.42
CA ARG A 23 -44.61 28.28 -25.68
C ARG A 23 -43.98 28.99 -26.88
N ASN A 24 -43.10 28.32 -27.64
CA ASN A 24 -42.34 28.90 -28.76
C ASN A 24 -41.62 30.22 -28.42
N LEU A 25 -41.17 30.36 -27.17
CA LEU A 25 -40.41 31.54 -26.74
C LEU A 25 -38.93 31.39 -27.13
N PRO A 26 -38.29 32.45 -27.66
CA PRO A 26 -36.85 32.43 -27.90
C PRO A 26 -36.10 32.23 -26.58
N PHE A 27 -35.15 31.29 -26.54
CA PHE A 27 -34.41 30.94 -25.33
C PHE A 27 -32.90 31.09 -25.53
N SER A 28 -32.29 32.00 -24.77
CA SER A 28 -30.85 31.97 -24.48
C SER A 28 -30.62 31.17 -23.20
N LEU A 29 -29.58 30.33 -23.17
CA LEU A 29 -29.27 29.49 -22.01
C LEU A 29 -29.00 30.31 -20.74
N ASP A 30 -28.44 31.52 -20.89
CA ASP A 30 -28.15 32.41 -19.77
C ASP A 30 -29.42 33.01 -19.17
N ALA A 31 -30.36 33.44 -20.02
CA ALA A 31 -31.64 33.99 -19.57
C ALA A 31 -32.51 32.94 -18.84
N VAL A 32 -32.43 31.67 -19.25
CA VAL A 32 -33.13 30.57 -18.56
C VAL A 32 -32.47 30.24 -17.23
N ARG A 33 -31.15 30.40 -17.13
CA ARG A 33 -30.40 30.17 -15.89
C ARG A 33 -30.71 31.23 -14.83
N GLU A 34 -30.84 32.50 -15.23
CA GLU A 34 -31.21 33.60 -14.34
C GLU A 34 -32.63 33.42 -13.79
N GLU A 35 -33.61 33.14 -14.66
CA GLU A 35 -34.99 32.85 -14.25
C GLU A 35 -35.06 31.62 -13.33
N ALA A 36 -34.33 30.55 -13.66
CA ALA A 36 -34.24 29.37 -12.80
C ALA A 36 -33.64 29.71 -11.43
N GLY A 37 -32.65 30.61 -11.37
CA GLY A 37 -32.03 31.08 -10.13
C GLY A 37 -33.00 31.85 -9.24
N GLU A 38 -33.81 32.73 -9.82
CA GLU A 38 -34.85 33.47 -9.09
C GLU A 38 -35.98 32.55 -8.63
N ARG A 39 -36.46 31.66 -9.51
CA ARG A 39 -37.49 30.67 -9.19
C ARG A 39 -37.00 29.74 -8.08
N TRP A 40 -35.77 29.25 -8.13
CA TRP A 40 -35.20 28.40 -7.08
C TRP A 40 -35.14 29.07 -5.69
N LYS A 41 -34.90 30.38 -5.65
CA LYS A 41 -34.89 31.16 -4.38
C LYS A 41 -36.31 31.32 -3.82
N SER A 42 -37.32 31.43 -4.66
CA SER A 42 -38.73 31.57 -4.24
C SER A 42 -39.44 30.24 -3.95
N LEU A 43 -38.86 29.09 -4.35
CA LEU A 43 -39.42 27.76 -4.04
C LEU A 43 -39.38 27.45 -2.53
N THR A 44 -40.49 26.88 -2.05
CA THR A 44 -40.61 26.32 -0.69
C THR A 44 -39.80 25.04 -0.55
N GLU A 45 -39.53 24.61 0.69
CA GLU A 45 -38.80 23.36 0.96
C GLU A 45 -39.49 22.13 0.36
N GLN A 46 -40.83 22.07 0.40
CA GLN A 46 -41.60 20.98 -0.21
C GLN A 46 -41.42 20.91 -1.74
N GLN A 47 -41.31 22.06 -2.42
CA GLN A 47 -41.08 22.10 -3.86
C GLN A 47 -39.63 21.76 -4.22
N LYS A 48 -38.67 22.15 -3.38
CA LYS A 48 -37.27 21.73 -3.53
C LYS A 48 -37.11 20.21 -3.34
N ALA A 49 -37.84 19.63 -2.38
CA ALA A 49 -37.87 18.18 -2.16
C ALA A 49 -38.35 17.39 -3.38
N HIS A 50 -39.28 17.93 -4.18
CA HIS A 50 -39.69 17.31 -5.46
C HIS A 50 -38.51 17.19 -6.45
N TYR A 51 -37.72 18.26 -6.62
CA TYR A 51 -36.55 18.25 -7.50
C TYR A 51 -35.40 17.39 -6.95
N GLU A 52 -35.28 17.30 -5.62
CA GLU A 52 -34.37 16.36 -4.97
C GLU A 52 -34.75 14.91 -5.25
N ALA A 53 -36.05 14.57 -5.16
CA ALA A 53 -36.54 13.24 -5.51
C ALA A 53 -36.30 12.89 -6.99
N LEU A 54 -36.51 13.84 -7.91
CA LEU A 54 -36.18 13.65 -9.33
C LEU A 54 -34.69 13.43 -9.57
N ALA A 55 -33.83 14.18 -8.88
CA ALA A 55 -32.39 14.01 -8.95
C ALA A 55 -31.93 12.65 -8.40
N ASN A 56 -32.55 12.18 -7.31
CA ASN A 56 -32.24 10.88 -6.73
C ASN A 56 -32.70 9.73 -7.65
N ARG A 57 -33.93 9.79 -8.19
CA ARG A 57 -34.41 8.79 -9.16
C ARG A 57 -33.54 8.71 -10.41
N HIS A 58 -33.04 9.84 -10.92
CA HIS A 58 -32.11 9.84 -12.05
C HIS A 58 -30.74 9.24 -11.69
N LYS A 59 -30.28 9.40 -10.44
CA LYS A 59 -29.06 8.70 -9.98
C LYS A 59 -29.30 7.20 -9.93
N GLU A 60 -30.40 6.76 -9.33
CA GLU A 60 -30.78 5.35 -9.21
C GLU A 60 -30.91 4.67 -10.58
N MET A 61 -31.60 5.29 -11.54
CA MET A 61 -31.70 4.74 -12.91
C MET A 61 -30.33 4.66 -13.60
N LYS A 62 -29.43 5.60 -13.32
CA LYS A 62 -28.07 5.56 -13.87
C LYS A 62 -27.24 4.44 -13.23
N VAL A 63 -27.36 4.21 -11.92
CA VAL A 63 -26.71 3.09 -11.23
C VAL A 63 -27.25 1.75 -11.74
N GLY A 64 -28.58 1.57 -11.82
CA GLY A 64 -29.17 0.36 -12.39
C GLY A 64 -28.80 0.15 -13.88
N SER A 65 -28.59 1.22 -14.64
CA SER A 65 -28.04 1.11 -16.01
C SER A 65 -26.57 0.66 -16.03
N LEU A 66 -25.79 0.93 -14.99
CA LEU A 66 -24.39 0.49 -14.88
C LEU A 66 -24.28 -0.95 -14.38
N GLU A 67 -25.22 -1.41 -13.56
CA GLU A 67 -25.32 -2.82 -13.16
C GLU A 67 -25.63 -3.74 -14.35
N ASN A 68 -26.41 -3.25 -15.32
CA ASN A 68 -26.77 -4.01 -16.52
C ASN A 68 -25.73 -3.91 -17.65
N LYS A 69 -24.72 -3.04 -17.53
CA LYS A 69 -23.66 -2.90 -18.54
C LYS A 69 -22.46 -3.73 -18.14
N LEU A 70 -22.00 -4.57 -19.06
CA LEU A 70 -20.86 -5.44 -18.86
C LEU A 70 -19.60 -4.86 -19.53
N THR A 71 -18.45 -5.12 -18.92
CA THR A 71 -17.12 -4.95 -19.49
C THR A 71 -16.78 -6.12 -20.42
N SER A 72 -15.69 -6.03 -21.18
CA SER A 72 -15.29 -7.06 -22.16
C SER A 72 -14.95 -8.43 -21.53
N ASP A 73 -14.68 -8.45 -20.24
CA ASP A 73 -14.43 -9.64 -19.41
C ASP A 73 -15.70 -10.11 -18.65
N GLY A 74 -16.87 -9.56 -18.96
CA GLY A 74 -18.17 -10.02 -18.45
C GLY A 74 -18.53 -9.53 -17.05
N ARG A 75 -17.72 -8.66 -16.42
CA ARG A 75 -18.05 -8.01 -15.14
C ARG A 75 -18.98 -6.82 -15.34
N THR A 76 -19.78 -6.46 -14.34
CA THR A 76 -20.61 -5.26 -14.45
C THR A 76 -19.76 -4.00 -14.27
N ILE A 77 -20.05 -2.94 -15.04
CA ILE A 77 -19.34 -1.66 -14.90
C ILE A 77 -19.52 -1.10 -13.47
N ALA A 78 -20.68 -1.34 -12.85
CA ALA A 78 -20.91 -0.99 -11.46
C ALA A 78 -19.97 -1.73 -10.48
N SER A 79 -19.64 -3.01 -10.71
CA SER A 79 -18.68 -3.73 -9.88
C SER A 79 -17.29 -3.12 -9.98
N VAL A 80 -16.80 -2.93 -11.20
CA VAL A 80 -15.46 -2.39 -11.44
C VAL A 80 -15.29 -1.00 -10.84
N LEU A 81 -16.31 -0.13 -10.95
CA LEU A 81 -16.26 1.20 -10.34
C LEU A 81 -16.31 1.17 -8.80
N ARG A 82 -16.99 0.17 -8.21
CA ARG A 82 -16.99 -0.03 -6.75
C ARG A 82 -15.62 -0.50 -6.27
N GLU A 83 -15.06 -1.53 -6.89
CA GLU A 83 -13.70 -2.02 -6.61
C GLU A 83 -12.67 -0.88 -6.68
N GLN A 84 -12.68 -0.09 -7.76
CA GLN A 84 -11.80 1.08 -7.88
C GLN A 84 -12.03 2.14 -6.79
N SER A 85 -13.28 2.35 -6.38
CA SER A 85 -13.60 3.32 -5.33
C SER A 85 -13.15 2.84 -3.96
N GLU A 86 -13.28 1.54 -3.70
CA GLU A 86 -12.82 0.85 -2.49
C GLU A 86 -11.29 0.91 -2.39
N GLU A 87 -10.56 0.59 -3.45
CA GLU A 87 -9.09 0.71 -3.51
C GLU A 87 -8.62 2.15 -3.23
N ILE A 88 -9.28 3.15 -3.85
CA ILE A 88 -8.97 4.56 -3.60
C ILE A 88 -9.25 4.94 -2.13
N ASN A 89 -10.33 4.41 -1.54
CA ASN A 89 -10.67 4.71 -0.16
C ASN A 89 -9.69 4.06 0.82
N GLN A 90 -9.37 2.77 0.64
CA GLN A 90 -8.37 2.05 1.42
C GLN A 90 -7.01 2.76 1.35
N ARG A 91 -6.58 3.19 0.15
CA ARG A 91 -5.33 3.93 0.01
C ARG A 91 -5.36 5.26 0.77
N LYS A 92 -6.48 5.99 0.77
CA LYS A 92 -6.63 7.24 1.53
C LYS A 92 -6.60 6.99 3.04
N GLU A 93 -7.29 5.95 3.50
CA GLU A 93 -7.31 5.55 4.90
C GLU A 93 -5.92 5.14 5.39
N MET A 94 -5.18 4.37 4.58
CA MET A 94 -3.79 4.02 4.86
C MET A 94 -2.92 5.28 4.98
N VAL A 95 -2.98 6.20 4.02
CA VAL A 95 -2.20 7.45 4.05
C VAL A 95 -2.54 8.28 5.30
N ALA A 96 -3.82 8.41 5.64
CA ALA A 96 -4.25 9.11 6.86
C ALA A 96 -3.78 8.40 8.14
N SER A 97 -3.68 7.07 8.11
CA SER A 97 -3.19 6.27 9.25
C SER A 97 -1.69 6.40 9.43
N ILE A 98 -0.91 6.39 8.34
CA ILE A 98 0.54 6.69 8.37
C ILE A 98 0.79 8.11 8.89
N GLN A 99 -0.01 9.09 8.47
CA GLN A 99 0.11 10.46 8.97
C GLN A 99 -0.09 10.53 10.48
N ARG A 100 -1.20 9.97 10.98
CA ARG A 100 -1.49 9.90 12.42
C ARG A 100 -0.41 9.14 13.18
N TYR A 101 0.03 8.00 12.65
CA TYR A 101 1.07 7.17 13.25
C TYR A 101 2.36 7.96 13.49
N VAL A 102 2.80 8.76 12.52
CA VAL A 102 4.01 9.59 12.68
C VAL A 102 3.75 10.79 13.60
N ASP A 103 2.56 11.41 13.53
CA ASP A 103 2.20 12.54 14.39
C ASP A 103 2.11 12.14 15.87
N ASP A 104 1.62 10.93 16.15
CA ASP A 104 1.47 10.37 17.50
C ASP A 104 2.83 10.05 18.16
N ILE A 105 3.92 9.92 17.38
CA ILE A 105 5.29 9.74 17.93
C ILE A 105 5.76 11.01 18.65
N GLY A 106 5.36 12.19 18.15
CA GLY A 106 5.68 13.48 18.77
C GLY A 106 6.73 14.30 18.02
N THR A 107 7.76 14.74 18.74
CA THR A 107 8.77 15.68 18.26
C THR A 107 9.71 15.07 17.23
N VAL A 108 10.43 15.94 16.47
CA VAL A 108 11.46 15.51 15.50
C VAL A 108 12.52 14.61 16.16
N ASP A 109 12.91 14.90 17.41
CA ASP A 109 13.89 14.11 18.14
C ASP A 109 13.35 12.74 18.58
N GLU A 110 12.05 12.64 18.88
CA GLU A 110 11.38 11.37 19.18
C GLU A 110 11.23 10.52 17.91
N ILE A 111 10.78 11.12 16.80
CA ILE A 111 10.67 10.47 15.48
C ILE A 111 12.02 9.92 15.03
N LYS A 112 13.11 10.67 15.26
CA LYS A 112 14.46 10.25 14.91
C LYS A 112 14.86 8.93 15.58
N LYS A 113 14.41 8.70 16.82
CA LYS A 113 14.73 7.52 17.64
C LYS A 113 13.72 6.38 17.52
N PHE A 114 12.55 6.68 16.96
CA PHE A 114 11.44 5.75 16.93
C PHE A 114 11.71 4.57 15.97
N PRO A 115 11.37 3.33 16.37
CA PRO A 115 11.58 2.15 15.53
C PRO A 115 10.47 2.00 14.48
N PHE A 116 10.87 1.87 13.22
CA PHE A 116 10.04 1.50 12.08
C PHE A 116 10.44 0.09 11.62
N TYR A 117 9.45 -0.71 11.21
CA TYR A 117 9.67 -2.09 10.80
C TYR A 117 9.50 -2.23 9.29
N ILE A 118 10.56 -2.62 8.58
CA ILE A 118 10.55 -2.75 7.12
C ILE A 118 10.54 -4.24 6.75
N LEU A 119 9.51 -4.66 6.02
CA LEU A 119 9.24 -6.04 5.64
C LEU A 119 9.54 -6.28 4.16
N ALA A 120 10.15 -7.42 3.87
CA ALA A 120 10.18 -8.01 2.55
C ALA A 120 9.95 -9.53 2.67
N THR A 121 9.44 -10.14 1.60
CA THR A 121 9.11 -11.56 1.56
C THR A 121 9.50 -12.13 0.20
N ASN A 122 9.79 -13.43 0.15
CA ASN A 122 9.84 -14.19 -1.09
C ASN A 122 8.80 -15.32 -1.01
N ILE A 123 8.23 -15.68 -2.15
CA ILE A 123 7.20 -16.71 -2.27
C ILE A 123 7.66 -17.80 -3.23
N LEU A 124 7.11 -19.00 -3.08
CA LEU A 124 7.24 -20.09 -4.04
C LEU A 124 6.46 -19.79 -5.31
N CYS A 125 5.19 -19.41 -5.14
CA CYS A 125 4.29 -18.99 -6.20
C CYS A 125 3.03 -18.36 -5.59
N GLU A 126 2.32 -17.59 -6.39
CA GLU A 126 0.91 -17.27 -6.16
C GLU A 126 0.04 -18.31 -6.86
N ALA A 127 -0.83 -18.99 -6.11
CA ALA A 127 -1.78 -19.96 -6.66
C ALA A 127 -3.19 -19.68 -6.14
N ASN A 128 -4.10 -19.34 -7.05
CA ASN A 128 -5.50 -19.02 -6.75
C ASN A 128 -5.66 -17.92 -5.69
N GLY A 129 -4.83 -16.87 -5.74
CA GLY A 129 -4.83 -15.77 -4.78
C GLY A 129 -4.19 -16.10 -3.43
N VAL A 130 -3.55 -17.27 -3.29
CA VAL A 130 -2.78 -17.66 -2.10
C VAL A 130 -1.29 -17.53 -2.40
N TYR A 131 -0.58 -16.83 -1.52
CA TYR A 131 0.86 -16.62 -1.59
C TYR A 131 1.58 -17.63 -0.71
N TYR A 132 2.39 -18.51 -1.30
CA TYR A 132 3.08 -19.57 -0.56
C TYR A 132 4.46 -19.08 -0.11
N PRO A 133 4.71 -18.81 1.18
CA PRO A 133 5.95 -18.16 1.63
C PRO A 133 7.18 -19.06 1.54
N LEU A 134 8.31 -18.49 1.12
CA LEU A 134 9.64 -19.12 1.16
C LEU A 134 10.63 -18.40 2.06
N GLU A 135 10.55 -17.08 2.16
CA GLU A 135 11.46 -16.29 2.97
C GLU A 135 10.73 -15.07 3.54
N ILE A 136 11.00 -14.75 4.80
CA ILE A 136 10.58 -13.51 5.43
C ILE A 136 11.80 -12.78 5.97
N GLY A 137 11.92 -11.50 5.65
CA GLY A 137 12.94 -10.60 6.17
C GLY A 137 12.29 -9.35 6.73
N LEU A 138 12.45 -9.12 8.03
CA LEU A 138 11.93 -7.94 8.73
C LEU A 138 13.09 -7.25 9.44
N ILE A 139 13.25 -5.95 9.23
CA ILE A 139 14.25 -5.17 9.95
C ILE A 139 13.61 -4.14 10.88
N GLU A 140 14.26 -3.89 12.00
CA GLU A 140 13.99 -2.74 12.86
C GLU A 140 14.95 -1.62 12.46
N TYR A 141 14.38 -0.47 12.11
CA TYR A 141 15.07 0.69 11.56
C TYR A 141 14.69 1.95 12.34
N SER A 142 15.66 2.80 12.67
CA SER A 142 15.37 4.18 13.11
C SER A 142 16.19 5.16 12.28
N ILE A 143 15.82 6.44 12.28
CA ILE A 143 16.59 7.46 11.56
C ILE A 143 17.93 7.72 12.25
N GLU A 144 17.98 7.62 13.59
CA GLU A 144 19.20 7.87 14.39
C GLU A 144 20.24 6.77 14.27
N GLN A 145 19.78 5.51 14.19
CA GLN A 145 20.65 4.35 14.22
C GLN A 145 20.74 3.63 12.87
N GLY A 146 19.85 3.92 11.92
CA GLY A 146 19.72 3.13 10.70
C GLY A 146 19.18 1.74 11.03
N PHE A 147 19.72 0.70 10.39
CA PHE A 147 19.46 -0.69 10.71
C PHE A 147 19.93 -1.07 12.13
N ILE A 148 19.00 -1.54 12.96
CA ILE A 148 19.26 -1.91 14.36
C ILE A 148 19.43 -3.43 14.48
N ARG A 149 18.43 -4.19 14.00
CA ARG A 149 18.42 -5.66 14.03
C ARG A 149 17.47 -6.21 12.97
N ALA A 150 17.56 -7.53 12.74
CA ALA A 150 16.73 -8.24 11.77
C ALA A 150 16.09 -9.49 12.38
N TYR A 151 14.90 -9.79 11.90
CA TYR A 151 14.27 -11.09 11.95
C TYR A 151 14.27 -11.68 10.53
N HIS A 152 14.78 -12.91 10.39
CA HIS A 152 14.88 -13.60 9.11
C HIS A 152 14.61 -15.08 9.28
N LYS A 153 13.75 -15.64 8.42
CA LYS A 153 13.48 -17.07 8.36
C LYS A 153 13.21 -17.51 6.93
N PHE A 154 13.68 -18.71 6.60
CA PHE A 154 13.16 -19.47 5.48
C PHE A 154 11.98 -20.32 5.93
N ILE A 155 10.94 -20.37 5.11
CA ILE A 155 9.69 -21.09 5.36
C ILE A 155 9.56 -22.17 4.30
N ASN A 156 9.16 -23.37 4.71
CA ASN A 156 8.80 -24.43 3.78
C ASN A 156 7.27 -24.49 3.70
N PRO A 157 6.64 -24.01 2.60
CA PRO A 157 5.19 -23.94 2.48
C PRO A 157 4.56 -25.30 2.14
N GLY A 158 5.36 -26.37 2.09
CA GLY A 158 4.90 -27.73 1.82
C GLY A 158 4.90 -28.06 0.33
N ARG A 159 3.82 -28.71 -0.13
CA ARG A 159 3.73 -29.19 -1.52
C ARG A 159 3.37 -28.05 -2.45
N ILE A 160 4.00 -28.03 -3.62
CA ILE A 160 3.65 -27.11 -4.70
C ILE A 160 2.19 -27.36 -5.14
N PRO A 161 1.36 -26.32 -5.27
CA PRO A 161 -0.01 -26.45 -5.77
C PRO A 161 -0.08 -27.12 -7.14
N LEU A 162 -1.12 -27.94 -7.35
CA LEU A 162 -1.30 -28.68 -8.60
C LEU A 162 -1.44 -27.71 -9.78
N GLY A 163 -0.61 -27.88 -10.81
CA GLY A 163 -0.60 -27.03 -12.00
C GLY A 163 0.36 -25.83 -11.91
N PHE A 164 0.98 -25.57 -10.77
CA PHE A 164 1.85 -24.41 -10.55
C PHE A 164 3.35 -24.73 -10.54
N ALA A 165 3.74 -25.99 -10.75
CA ALA A 165 5.15 -26.42 -10.69
C ALA A 165 6.06 -25.69 -11.68
N SER A 166 5.60 -25.44 -12.91
CA SER A 166 6.38 -24.67 -13.89
C SER A 166 6.53 -23.21 -13.45
N ALA A 167 5.42 -22.56 -13.08
CA ALA A 167 5.42 -21.18 -12.65
C ALA A 167 6.29 -20.95 -11.40
N ALA A 168 6.25 -21.87 -10.43
CA ALA A 168 7.12 -21.82 -9.25
C ALA A 168 8.61 -21.96 -9.62
N LYS A 169 8.92 -22.82 -10.59
CA LYS A 169 10.29 -23.00 -11.08
C LYS A 169 10.79 -21.73 -11.78
N ASP A 170 10.01 -21.20 -12.71
CA ASP A 170 10.35 -19.99 -13.45
C ASP A 170 10.52 -18.81 -12.48
N HIS A 171 9.59 -18.64 -11.53
CA HIS A 171 9.68 -17.61 -10.50
C HIS A 171 10.97 -17.74 -9.66
N SER A 172 11.31 -18.96 -9.24
CA SER A 172 12.55 -19.20 -8.50
C SER A 172 13.79 -18.84 -9.31
N GLU A 173 13.87 -19.28 -10.57
CA GLU A 173 15.04 -19.03 -11.43
C GLU A 173 15.19 -17.54 -11.78
N ASP A 174 14.08 -16.83 -11.98
CA ASP A 174 14.07 -15.40 -12.32
C ASP A 174 14.29 -14.48 -11.10
N THR A 175 13.99 -14.96 -9.89
CA THR A 175 14.02 -14.14 -8.66
C THR A 175 14.98 -14.70 -7.61
N HIS A 176 14.48 -15.33 -6.55
CA HIS A 176 15.20 -15.64 -5.31
C HIS A 176 16.18 -16.81 -5.41
N GLY A 177 16.06 -17.70 -6.39
CA GLY A 177 16.93 -18.87 -6.55
C GLY A 177 16.80 -19.95 -5.45
N ILE A 178 15.92 -19.77 -4.46
CA ILE A 178 15.55 -20.79 -3.47
C ILE A 178 14.90 -22.02 -4.17
N PRO A 179 15.42 -23.24 -3.99
CA PRO A 179 14.88 -24.45 -4.61
C PRO A 179 13.39 -24.67 -4.28
N ILE A 180 12.61 -24.99 -5.31
CA ILE A 180 11.16 -25.25 -5.19
C ILE A 180 10.82 -26.55 -4.43
N THR A 181 11.80 -27.43 -4.22
CA THR A 181 11.67 -28.68 -3.46
C THR A 181 13.00 -29.02 -2.78
N GLY A 182 12.94 -29.67 -1.61
CA GLY A 182 14.14 -30.19 -0.93
C GLY A 182 15.05 -29.11 -0.35
N PHE A 183 14.47 -27.98 0.06
CA PHE A 183 15.22 -26.89 0.70
C PHE A 183 15.24 -27.06 2.22
N ASP A 184 16.37 -27.54 2.75
CA ASP A 184 16.49 -27.96 4.16
C ASP A 184 16.53 -26.79 5.16
N LEU A 185 16.81 -25.57 4.70
CA LEU A 185 16.82 -24.38 5.57
C LEU A 185 15.39 -23.89 5.88
N GLY A 186 14.39 -24.31 5.11
CA GLY A 186 12.99 -23.91 5.29
C GLY A 186 12.32 -24.68 6.43
N THR A 187 11.81 -23.97 7.44
CA THR A 187 11.06 -24.60 8.53
C THR A 187 9.61 -24.90 8.16
N THR A 188 9.09 -26.03 8.64
CA THR A 188 7.66 -26.38 8.58
C THR A 188 6.94 -26.09 9.91
N ASN A 189 7.65 -25.61 10.93
CA ASN A 189 7.06 -25.22 12.20
C ASN A 189 6.61 -23.74 12.15
N TYR A 190 5.45 -23.52 11.56
CA TYR A 190 4.90 -22.17 11.34
C TYR A 190 4.57 -21.44 12.65
N TRP A 191 4.14 -22.17 13.68
CA TRP A 191 3.95 -21.61 15.02
C TRP A 191 5.25 -21.03 15.59
N ALA A 192 6.39 -21.73 15.42
CA ALA A 192 7.68 -21.20 15.86
C ALA A 192 8.09 -19.94 15.07
N VAL A 193 7.79 -19.87 13.77
CA VAL A 193 8.02 -18.65 12.97
C VAL A 193 7.23 -17.48 13.56
N VAL A 194 5.98 -17.69 13.92
CA VAL A 194 5.15 -16.63 14.53
C VAL A 194 5.65 -16.26 15.93
N GLN A 195 5.97 -17.23 16.77
CA GLN A 195 6.50 -16.98 18.11
C GLN A 195 7.83 -16.21 18.08
N ASP A 196 8.74 -16.59 17.19
CA ASP A 196 10.01 -15.89 17.02
C ASP A 196 9.80 -14.45 16.52
N LEU A 197 8.83 -14.23 15.62
CA LEU A 197 8.45 -12.89 15.15
C LEU A 197 7.89 -12.02 16.29
N MET A 198 6.95 -12.54 17.09
CA MET A 198 6.40 -11.82 18.24
C MET A 198 7.48 -11.53 19.28
N ALA A 199 8.34 -12.50 19.59
CA ALA A 199 9.47 -12.31 20.50
C ALA A 199 10.47 -11.26 19.98
N TYR A 200 10.72 -11.25 18.67
CA TYR A 200 11.54 -10.22 18.03
C TYR A 200 10.94 -8.82 18.24
N LEU A 201 9.64 -8.66 18.02
CA LEU A 201 8.92 -7.41 18.22
C LEU A 201 8.69 -7.06 19.71
N ARG A 202 9.05 -7.97 20.62
CA ARG A 202 8.81 -7.88 22.07
C ARG A 202 7.32 -7.73 22.40
N LEU A 203 6.49 -8.40 21.60
CA LEU A 203 5.04 -8.43 21.75
C LEU A 203 4.60 -9.68 22.51
N THR A 204 3.45 -9.55 23.14
CA THR A 204 2.67 -10.59 23.78
C THR A 204 1.35 -10.76 23.03
N GLN A 205 0.65 -11.88 23.24
CA GLN A 205 -0.64 -12.13 22.57
C GLN A 205 -1.74 -11.15 23.00
N ASP A 206 -1.56 -10.49 24.15
CA ASP A 206 -2.53 -9.57 24.72
C ASP A 206 -2.28 -8.11 24.29
N ASP A 207 -1.25 -7.84 23.47
CA ASP A 207 -0.98 -6.48 23.02
C ASP A 207 -2.10 -5.97 22.11
N PRO A 208 -2.75 -4.84 22.46
CA PRO A 208 -4.00 -4.42 21.82
C PRO A 208 -3.80 -3.86 20.40
N VAL A 209 -2.57 -3.49 20.05
CA VAL A 209 -2.23 -2.89 18.75
C VAL A 209 -0.86 -3.39 18.31
N LEU A 210 -0.82 -4.06 17.17
CA LEU A 210 0.42 -4.52 16.55
C LEU A 210 1.07 -3.39 15.73
N PRO A 211 2.41 -3.28 15.69
CA PRO A 211 3.08 -2.24 14.92
C PRO A 211 2.92 -2.46 13.41
N PRO A 212 2.83 -1.39 12.61
CA PRO A 212 2.78 -1.50 11.16
C PRO A 212 4.12 -1.98 10.59
N PHE A 213 4.04 -2.77 9.53
CA PHE A 213 5.18 -3.13 8.68
C PHE A 213 5.14 -2.35 7.38
N PHE A 214 6.29 -1.83 6.97
CA PHE A 214 6.42 -1.01 5.76
C PHE A 214 7.10 -1.80 4.64
N CYS A 215 6.54 -1.73 3.44
CA CYS A 215 7.16 -2.31 2.24
C CYS A 215 6.82 -1.49 0.99
N MET A 216 7.39 -1.85 -0.16
CA MET A 216 7.09 -1.18 -1.43
C MET A 216 5.63 -1.45 -1.85
N PRO A 217 4.94 -0.48 -2.49
CA PRO A 217 3.52 -0.63 -2.86
C PRO A 217 3.20 -1.90 -3.67
N HIS A 218 4.08 -2.26 -4.61
CA HIS A 218 3.88 -3.45 -5.46
C HIS A 218 4.11 -4.77 -4.72
N HIS A 219 4.78 -4.76 -3.56
CA HIS A 219 5.00 -5.94 -2.72
C HIS A 219 3.93 -6.12 -1.63
N MET A 220 3.08 -5.12 -1.38
CA MET A 220 2.07 -5.18 -0.33
C MET A 220 1.13 -6.40 -0.44
N PRO A 221 0.54 -6.73 -1.61
CA PRO A 221 -0.35 -7.89 -1.72
C PRO A 221 0.35 -9.21 -1.36
N GLN A 222 1.62 -9.34 -1.74
CA GLN A 222 2.43 -10.50 -1.40
C GLN A 222 2.72 -10.57 0.10
N ALA A 223 3.13 -9.45 0.70
CA ALA A 223 3.42 -9.37 2.13
C ALA A 223 2.19 -9.71 2.99
N GLU A 224 1.03 -9.12 2.66
CA GLU A 224 -0.25 -9.44 3.30
C GLU A 224 -0.63 -10.92 3.11
N GLY A 225 -0.47 -11.44 1.90
CA GLY A 225 -0.75 -12.84 1.58
C GLY A 225 0.12 -13.82 2.36
N VAL A 226 1.41 -13.50 2.54
CA VAL A 226 2.35 -14.30 3.33
C VAL A 226 1.99 -14.32 4.81
N LEU A 227 1.63 -13.17 5.39
CA LEU A 227 1.20 -13.11 6.80
C LEU A 227 -0.11 -13.87 7.01
N ARG A 228 -1.09 -13.68 6.13
CA ARG A 228 -2.35 -14.43 6.16
C ARG A 228 -2.14 -15.95 6.05
N TRP A 229 -1.23 -16.38 5.16
CA TRP A 229 -0.88 -17.78 5.05
C TRP A 229 -0.29 -18.32 6.36
N LEU A 230 0.61 -17.55 7.00
CA LEU A 230 1.19 -17.93 8.29
C LEU A 230 0.15 -17.99 9.40
N GLU A 231 -0.79 -17.05 9.48
CA GLU A 231 -1.91 -17.06 10.43
C GLU A 231 -2.73 -18.34 10.36
N GLU A 232 -3.16 -18.69 9.14
CA GLU A 232 -3.98 -19.88 8.90
C GLU A 232 -3.25 -21.17 9.31
N HIS A 233 -1.95 -21.26 8.97
CA HIS A 233 -1.16 -22.48 9.19
C HIS A 233 -0.57 -22.59 10.59
N ALA A 234 -0.29 -21.46 11.25
CA ALA A 234 0.10 -21.40 12.66
C ALA A 234 -1.10 -21.42 13.61
N ARG A 235 -2.32 -21.22 13.10
CA ARG A 235 -3.58 -21.10 13.86
C ARG A 235 -3.51 -19.97 14.90
N CYS A 236 -3.06 -18.81 14.45
CA CYS A 236 -2.97 -17.58 15.24
C CYS A 236 -3.50 -16.40 14.42
N GLU A 237 -3.91 -15.34 15.10
CA GLU A 237 -4.32 -14.08 14.46
C GLU A 237 -3.13 -13.11 14.48
N LEU A 238 -2.76 -12.56 13.31
CA LEU A 238 -1.67 -11.59 13.14
C LEU A 238 -2.19 -10.35 12.41
N ASP A 239 -2.85 -9.45 13.14
CA ASP A 239 -3.39 -8.22 12.53
C ASP A 239 -2.31 -7.12 12.37
N PHE A 240 -1.18 -7.44 11.74
CA PHE A 240 -0.12 -6.46 11.43
C PHE A 240 -0.53 -5.61 10.23
N PRO A 241 -0.64 -4.27 10.37
CA PRO A 241 -0.92 -3.42 9.22
C PRO A 241 0.27 -3.41 8.25
N ILE A 242 0.04 -3.71 6.97
CA ILE A 242 1.03 -3.54 5.91
C ILE A 242 0.84 -2.19 5.24
N TRP A 243 1.84 -1.31 5.35
CA TRP A 243 1.76 0.07 4.89
C TRP A 243 2.83 0.43 3.85
N ASP A 244 2.50 1.44 3.06
CA ASP A 244 3.33 1.97 1.98
C ASP A 244 4.53 2.77 2.54
N ILE A 245 5.74 2.25 2.29
CA ILE A 245 7.00 2.87 2.71
C ILE A 245 7.28 4.21 1.99
N GLU A 246 6.77 4.41 0.77
CA GLU A 246 6.90 5.68 0.04
C GLU A 246 6.09 6.77 0.74
N MET A 247 4.89 6.44 1.23
CA MET A 247 4.07 7.37 2.00
C MET A 247 4.69 7.69 3.37
N LEU A 248 5.31 6.70 4.01
CA LEU A 248 6.09 6.92 5.24
C LEU A 248 7.23 7.91 4.98
N LEU A 249 8.05 7.67 3.94
CA LEU A 249 9.17 8.55 3.61
C LEU A 249 8.71 10.00 3.38
N ARG A 250 7.62 10.18 2.61
CA ARG A 250 7.04 11.50 2.37
C ARG A 250 6.59 12.18 3.66
N LYS A 251 5.91 11.45 4.55
CA LYS A 251 5.48 11.99 5.84
C LYS A 251 6.69 12.39 6.70
N LEU A 252 7.71 11.54 6.79
CA LEU A 252 8.94 11.84 7.54
C LEU A 252 9.67 13.08 6.99
N ARG A 253 9.69 13.27 5.67
CA ARG A 253 10.27 14.46 5.03
C ARG A 253 9.45 15.74 5.29
N SER A 254 8.13 15.62 5.29
CA SER A 254 7.20 16.71 5.61
C SER A 254 7.36 17.23 7.04
N VAL A 255 7.60 16.34 8.01
CA VAL A 255 7.82 16.70 9.43
C VAL A 255 8.97 17.70 9.61
N VAL A 256 10.02 17.61 8.80
CA VAL A 256 11.18 18.52 8.86
C VAL A 256 11.08 19.70 7.89
N GLY A 257 9.93 19.88 7.23
CA GLY A 257 9.70 20.95 6.26
C GLY A 257 10.41 20.75 4.92
N GLU A 258 10.82 19.53 4.60
CA GLU A 258 11.48 19.18 3.34
C GLU A 258 10.62 18.23 2.49
N ASP A 259 9.35 18.57 2.31
CA ASP A 259 8.36 17.79 1.55
C ASP A 259 8.88 17.34 0.19
N ILE A 260 8.64 16.06 -0.14
CA ILE A 260 8.98 15.47 -1.43
C ILE A 260 7.73 14.98 -2.18
N SER A 261 7.82 14.99 -3.51
CA SER A 261 6.75 14.49 -4.37
C SER A 261 6.64 12.96 -4.33
N HIS A 262 5.52 12.41 -4.80
CA HIS A 262 5.37 10.95 -4.96
C HIS A 262 6.45 10.38 -5.88
N ALA A 263 6.66 10.99 -7.05
CA ALA A 263 7.64 10.53 -8.03
C ALA A 263 9.07 10.57 -7.46
N GLU A 264 9.38 11.56 -6.62
CA GLU A 264 10.69 11.64 -5.96
C GLU A 264 10.89 10.53 -4.93
N ALA A 265 9.88 10.26 -4.08
CA ALA A 265 9.93 9.16 -3.12
C ALA A 265 10.10 7.80 -3.82
N GLU A 266 9.31 7.56 -4.88
CA GLU A 266 9.37 6.37 -5.72
C GLU A 266 10.76 6.21 -6.36
N ASN A 267 11.34 7.28 -6.91
CA ASN A 267 12.68 7.26 -7.50
C ASN A 267 13.78 6.96 -6.48
N ILE A 268 13.69 7.52 -5.27
CA ILE A 268 14.64 7.27 -4.18
C ILE A 268 14.60 5.78 -3.81
N LEU A 269 13.40 5.25 -3.56
CA LEU A 269 13.20 3.90 -3.03
C LEU A 269 13.35 2.81 -4.10
N SER A 270 13.13 3.13 -5.38
CA SER A 270 13.34 2.21 -6.51
C SER A 270 14.77 2.28 -7.08
N SER A 271 15.62 3.18 -6.57
CA SER A 271 16.99 3.31 -7.07
C SER A 271 17.83 2.03 -6.85
N ALA A 272 18.74 1.74 -7.78
CA ALA A 272 19.64 0.59 -7.72
C ALA A 272 20.94 0.84 -6.91
N LEU A 273 20.99 1.92 -6.11
CA LEU A 273 22.21 2.41 -5.46
C LEU A 273 22.88 1.37 -4.54
N PHE A 274 22.10 0.45 -3.97
CA PHE A 274 22.57 -0.53 -2.99
C PHE A 274 22.36 -1.98 -3.44
N ASP A 275 22.00 -2.20 -4.71
CA ASP A 275 21.64 -3.53 -5.23
C ASP A 275 22.77 -4.55 -5.14
N TYR A 276 24.02 -4.09 -5.19
CA TYR A 276 25.23 -4.92 -5.15
C TYR A 276 25.83 -5.03 -3.73
N GLU A 277 25.12 -4.59 -2.70
CA GLU A 277 25.61 -4.65 -1.33
C GLU A 277 25.48 -6.07 -0.76
N LEU A 278 26.54 -6.87 -0.88
CA LEU A 278 26.55 -8.27 -0.46
C LEU A 278 26.32 -8.45 1.04
N LYS A 279 26.76 -7.52 1.89
CA LYS A 279 26.55 -7.60 3.36
C LYS A 279 25.09 -7.40 3.75
N SER A 280 24.23 -6.98 2.82
CA SER A 280 22.79 -6.95 3.04
C SER A 280 22.17 -8.35 3.02
N LEU A 281 22.75 -9.29 2.27
CA LEU A 281 22.14 -10.61 2.02
C LEU A 281 22.17 -11.52 3.25
N CYS A 282 21.30 -12.53 3.24
CA CYS A 282 21.44 -13.67 4.14
C CYS A 282 22.54 -14.63 3.62
N GLN A 283 23.03 -15.50 4.49
CA GLN A 283 24.14 -16.42 4.17
C GLN A 283 23.89 -17.23 2.89
N TYR A 284 22.70 -17.82 2.75
CA TYR A 284 22.33 -18.61 1.57
C TYR A 284 22.41 -17.78 0.27
N HIS A 285 21.80 -16.61 0.25
CA HIS A 285 21.77 -15.75 -0.93
C HIS A 285 23.14 -15.15 -1.27
N MET A 286 24.02 -14.98 -0.28
CA MET A 286 25.41 -14.63 -0.50
C MET A 286 26.19 -15.77 -1.18
N GLU A 287 25.94 -17.02 -0.79
CA GLU A 287 26.61 -18.20 -1.36
C GLU A 287 26.20 -18.48 -2.81
N ILE A 288 24.94 -18.22 -3.17
CA ILE A 288 24.44 -18.37 -4.54
C ILE A 288 24.55 -17.10 -5.39
N ASP A 289 25.19 -16.05 -4.86
CA ASP A 289 25.35 -14.73 -5.50
C ASP A 289 24.04 -14.18 -6.09
N ASN A 290 22.97 -14.19 -5.27
CA ASN A 290 21.65 -13.73 -5.68
C ASN A 290 21.16 -12.57 -4.80
N LYS A 291 20.92 -11.41 -5.42
CA LYS A 291 20.49 -10.20 -4.72
C LYS A 291 19.05 -10.24 -4.21
N ASN A 292 18.20 -11.13 -4.75
CA ASN A 292 16.76 -11.21 -4.48
C ASN A 292 16.45 -11.92 -3.14
N CYS A 293 17.20 -11.57 -2.10
CA CYS A 293 16.98 -12.00 -0.73
C CYS A 293 16.00 -11.06 -0.02
N ALA A 294 15.00 -11.61 0.67
CA ALA A 294 14.05 -10.81 1.44
C ALA A 294 14.75 -9.97 2.53
N LEU A 295 15.68 -10.55 3.30
CA LEU A 295 16.46 -9.78 4.28
C LEU A 295 17.31 -8.69 3.62
N GLY A 296 17.92 -9.02 2.47
CA GLY A 296 18.72 -8.08 1.70
C GLY A 296 17.88 -6.90 1.21
N GLU A 297 16.68 -7.16 0.69
CA GLU A 297 15.76 -6.13 0.23
C GLU A 297 15.32 -5.21 1.37
N ALA A 298 14.90 -5.75 2.51
CA ALA A 298 14.51 -4.96 3.67
C ALA A 298 15.66 -4.06 4.16
N ARG A 299 16.89 -4.57 4.20
CA ARG A 299 18.10 -3.79 4.54
C ARG A 299 18.41 -2.70 3.51
N ARG A 300 18.33 -3.01 2.22
CA ARG A 300 18.53 -2.02 1.15
C ARG A 300 17.47 -0.92 1.20
N LEU A 301 16.21 -1.23 1.50
CA LEU A 301 15.18 -0.22 1.76
C LEU A 301 15.57 0.65 2.96
N GLY A 302 16.07 0.05 4.05
CA GLY A 302 16.65 0.79 5.17
C GLY A 302 17.76 1.76 4.77
N PHE A 303 18.69 1.35 3.90
CA PHE A 303 19.74 2.23 3.38
C PHE A 303 19.19 3.36 2.52
N LYS A 304 18.16 3.09 1.69
CA LYS A 304 17.49 4.13 0.88
C LYS A 304 16.76 5.14 1.77
N MET A 305 16.11 4.66 2.84
CA MET A 305 15.51 5.52 3.86
C MET A 305 16.55 6.40 4.54
N SER A 306 17.67 5.81 4.98
CA SER A 306 18.78 6.56 5.58
C SER A 306 19.35 7.59 4.62
N ASN A 307 19.62 7.22 3.37
CA ASN A 307 20.12 8.14 2.34
C ASN A 307 19.23 9.39 2.16
N ALA A 308 17.91 9.23 2.31
CA ALA A 308 16.94 10.32 2.19
C ALA A 308 16.73 11.14 3.48
N LEU A 309 17.01 10.56 4.66
CA LEU A 309 16.60 11.12 5.95
C LEU A 309 17.74 11.61 6.83
N VAL A 310 18.95 11.03 6.75
CA VAL A 310 20.04 11.36 7.70
C VAL A 310 20.42 12.84 7.68
N ASN A 311 20.48 13.46 6.50
CA ASN A 311 20.77 14.88 6.37
C ASN A 311 19.60 15.74 6.82
N ALA A 312 18.37 15.35 6.47
CA ALA A 312 17.13 16.08 6.79
C ALA A 312 16.90 16.18 8.31
N TYR A 313 17.18 15.08 9.01
CA TYR A 313 17.06 14.96 10.47
C TYR A 313 18.33 15.36 11.23
N ARG A 314 19.37 15.82 10.51
CA ARG A 314 20.67 16.24 11.07
C ARG A 314 21.26 15.19 12.00
N VAL A 315 21.26 13.93 11.56
CA VAL A 315 21.84 12.82 12.33
C VAL A 315 23.33 13.06 12.52
N GLU A 316 23.78 13.12 13.77
CA GLU A 316 25.15 13.53 14.13
C GLU A 316 26.21 12.53 13.67
N ARG A 317 25.86 11.23 13.67
CA ARG A 317 26.79 10.15 13.35
C ARG A 317 26.16 9.19 12.34
N ILE A 318 26.73 9.16 11.14
CA ILE A 318 26.43 8.12 10.15
C ILE A 318 27.20 6.86 10.55
N ILE A 319 26.48 5.76 10.73
CA ILE A 319 27.05 4.47 11.13
C ILE A 319 27.11 3.56 9.91
N GLU A 320 28.32 3.11 9.56
CA GLU A 320 28.56 2.21 8.42
C GLU A 320 27.77 0.90 8.57
N TYR A 321 27.17 0.44 7.47
CA TYR A 321 26.29 -0.73 7.39
C TYR A 321 25.01 -0.71 8.23
N GLN A 322 24.82 0.33 9.05
CA GLN A 322 23.51 0.58 9.66
C GLN A 322 22.74 1.61 8.85
N HIS A 323 23.35 2.75 8.56
CA HIS A 323 22.74 3.80 7.74
C HIS A 323 23.05 3.59 6.26
N LEU A 324 24.34 3.48 5.94
CA LEU A 324 24.82 3.41 4.57
C LEU A 324 26.02 2.47 4.52
N PRO A 325 26.18 1.70 3.44
CA PRO A 325 27.44 1.04 3.16
C PRO A 325 28.58 2.06 2.98
N PRO A 326 29.81 1.73 3.40
CA PRO A 326 30.97 2.60 3.18
C PRO A 326 31.25 2.73 1.67
N ARG A 327 31.81 3.87 1.27
CA ARG A 327 32.22 4.09 -0.14
C ARG A 327 33.33 3.16 -0.60
N TYR A 328 34.10 2.64 0.35
CA TYR A 328 35.15 1.66 0.13
C TYR A 328 35.05 0.63 1.25
N ASP A 329 34.74 -0.61 0.89
CA ASP A 329 34.78 -1.74 1.81
C ASP A 329 36.13 -2.45 1.65
N PRO A 330 37.05 -2.36 2.63
CA PRO A 330 38.34 -3.06 2.55
C PRO A 330 38.24 -4.58 2.75
N SER A 331 37.05 -5.10 3.06
CA SER A 331 36.79 -6.53 3.31
C SER A 331 36.06 -7.25 2.16
N LEU A 332 35.72 -6.51 1.10
CA LEU A 332 35.39 -7.01 -0.24
C LEU A 332 36.60 -6.81 -1.14
#